data_AF-A0A496X1I8-F1
#
_entry.id   AF-A0A496X1I8-F1
#
_cell.length_a   1.000
_cell.length_b   1.000
_cell.length_c   1.000
_cell.angle_alpha   90.00
_cell.angle_beta   90.00
_cell.angle_gamma   90.00
#
_symmetry.space_group_name_H-M   'P 1'
#
loop_
_entity.id
_entity.type
_entity.pdbx_description
1 polymer ?
#
loop_
_entity_poly.entity_id
_entity_poly.type
_entity_poly.pdbx_seq_one_letter_code
_entity_poly.pdbx_strand_id
1 'polypeptide(L)'
;MDKLNVLTLSLVIPGGILCFVAVRMLWKYKVFNQLLVLLLCLVFLSGGGLAIFSGLDMASYHYLSDGKPAAVVHFRRESDGQFSAHVKDHMGHEYIQKLTGDYWQLDARVLRLNKHMFRDIEPMIRLEYFYALNVTSRKAASIERSAELLHTSSDLIDSWPFLKKIPWIDRFISLQVTSTMKKPVTDKTVYIVNLTNLGLVAEKSRVADNAP
;
A
#
# COMPACT_ATOMS: atom_id res chain seq x y z
N MET A 1 11.26 16.09 -3.53
CA MET A 1 12.08 14.88 -3.78
C MET A 1 11.73 13.91 -2.68
N ASP A 2 10.72 13.10 -2.93
CA ASP A 2 10.28 12.06 -2.00
C ASP A 2 11.46 11.15 -1.72
N LYS A 3 11.71 10.85 -0.44
CA LYS A 3 12.84 10.02 -0.04
C LYS A 3 12.61 8.65 -0.65
N LEU A 4 13.36 8.32 -1.71
CA LEU A 4 13.36 6.98 -2.28
C LEU A 4 13.65 5.99 -1.15
N ASN A 5 12.75 5.04 -0.94
CA ASN A 5 12.89 4.09 0.14
C ASN A 5 14.17 3.27 -0.04
N VAL A 6 14.89 3.04 1.06
CA VAL A 6 16.09 2.19 1.06
C VAL A 6 15.79 0.80 0.49
N LEU A 7 14.59 0.28 0.78
CA LEU A 7 14.08 -0.98 0.22
C LEU A 7 13.96 -0.96 -1.31
N THR A 8 13.43 0.12 -1.90
CA THR A 8 13.34 0.28 -3.35
C THR A 8 14.73 0.23 -3.99
N LEU A 9 15.70 0.98 -3.45
CA LEU A 9 17.08 0.98 -3.96
C LEU A 9 17.74 -0.39 -3.83
N SER A 10 17.52 -1.07 -2.70
CA SER A 10 18.09 -2.41 -2.44
C SER A 10 17.58 -3.49 -3.40
N LEU A 11 16.43 -3.28 -4.05
CA LEU A 11 15.85 -4.20 -5.03
C LEU A 11 16.19 -3.80 -6.47
N VAL A 12 16.07 -2.51 -6.80
CA VAL A 12 16.29 -2.01 -8.16
C VAL A 12 17.76 -2.12 -8.58
N ILE A 13 18.71 -1.81 -7.69
CA ILE A 13 20.14 -1.81 -8.04
C ILE A 13 20.63 -3.24 -8.36
N PRO A 14 20.45 -4.26 -7.49
CA PRO A 14 20.87 -5.62 -7.83
C PRO A 14 20.11 -6.19 -9.03
N GLY A 15 18.81 -5.87 -9.15
CA GLY A 15 18.01 -6.29 -10.31
C GLY A 15 18.56 -5.73 -11.63
N GLY A 16 18.92 -4.45 -11.65
CA GLY A 16 19.57 -3.80 -12.79
C GLY A 16 20.91 -4.43 -13.15
N ILE A 17 21.72 -4.77 -12.14
CA ILE A 17 23.00 -5.47 -12.35
C ILE A 17 22.78 -6.85 -12.99
N LEU A 18 21.80 -7.63 -12.51
CA LEU A 18 21.46 -8.94 -13.08
C LEU A 18 21.03 -8.83 -14.55
N CYS A 19 20.15 -7.88 -14.85
CA CYS A 19 19.72 -7.60 -16.22
C CYS A 19 20.90 -7.18 -17.12
N PHE A 20 21.79 -6.31 -16.61
CA PHE A 20 22.98 -5.88 -17.35
C PHE A 20 23.94 -7.05 -17.63
N VAL A 21 24.17 -7.93 -16.64
CA VAL A 21 24.99 -9.14 -16.82
C VAL A 21 24.36 -10.06 -17.88
N ALA A 22 23.05 -10.28 -17.83
CA ALA A 22 22.34 -11.10 -18.81
C ALA A 22 22.49 -10.55 -20.24
N VAL A 23 22.28 -9.24 -20.43
CA VAL A 23 22.43 -8.58 -21.74
C VAL A 23 23.89 -8.63 -22.22
N ARG A 24 24.85 -8.43 -21.32
CA ARG A 24 26.27 -8.51 -21.66
C ARG A 24 26.69 -9.93 -22.06
N MET A 25 26.14 -10.95 -21.43
CA MET A 25 26.33 -12.35 -21.83
C MET A 25 25.72 -12.60 -23.21
N LEU A 26 24.52 -12.07 -23.48
CA LEU A 26 23.88 -12.16 -24.79
C LEU A 26 24.69 -11.52 -25.93
N TRP A 27 25.40 -10.42 -25.66
CA TRP A 27 26.25 -9.78 -26.67
C TRP A 27 27.62 -10.42 -26.86
N LYS A 28 28.24 -10.96 -25.81
CA LYS A 28 29.60 -11.51 -25.89
C LYS A 28 29.66 -12.90 -26.51
N TYR A 29 28.66 -13.73 -26.23
CA TYR A 29 28.59 -15.07 -26.79
C TYR A 29 27.80 -14.98 -28.11
N LYS A 30 28.19 -15.69 -29.17
CA LYS A 30 27.33 -15.86 -30.36
C LYS A 30 26.21 -16.85 -29.99
N VAL A 31 25.32 -16.46 -29.07
CA VAL A 31 24.63 -17.38 -28.13
C VAL A 31 23.53 -18.25 -28.74
N PHE A 32 23.26 -18.17 -30.03
CA PHE A 32 22.19 -18.99 -30.60
C PHE A 32 22.49 -20.50 -30.54
N ASN A 33 23.76 -20.90 -30.39
CA ASN A 33 24.16 -22.31 -30.30
C ASN A 33 24.33 -22.87 -28.88
N GLN A 34 24.10 -22.08 -27.82
CA GLN A 34 24.34 -22.53 -26.43
C GLN A 34 23.10 -22.39 -25.56
N LEU A 35 22.27 -23.45 -25.54
CA LEU A 35 21.02 -23.53 -24.76
C LEU A 35 21.22 -23.18 -23.28
N LEU A 36 22.32 -23.61 -22.66
CA LEU A 36 22.61 -23.33 -21.25
C LEU A 36 22.82 -21.84 -20.97
N VAL A 37 23.47 -21.12 -21.88
CA VAL A 37 23.68 -19.67 -21.72
C VAL A 37 22.35 -18.93 -21.88
N LEU A 38 21.49 -19.36 -22.81
CA LEU A 38 20.15 -18.81 -22.98
C LEU A 38 19.27 -19.03 -21.73
N LEU A 39 19.27 -20.25 -21.17
CA LEU A 39 18.54 -20.55 -19.93
C LEU A 39 19.04 -19.70 -18.75
N LEU A 40 20.36 -19.56 -18.61
CA LEU A 40 20.94 -18.74 -17.55
C LEU A 40 20.61 -17.25 -17.71
N CYS A 41 20.65 -16.73 -18.94
CA CYS A 41 20.23 -15.35 -19.22
C CYS A 41 18.75 -15.14 -18.90
N LEU A 42 17.89 -16.12 -19.22
CA LEU A 42 16.46 -16.06 -18.88
C LEU A 42 16.25 -16.02 -17.37
N VAL A 43 16.99 -16.82 -16.60
CA VAL A 43 16.94 -16.81 -15.13
C VAL A 43 17.39 -15.45 -14.58
N PHE A 44 18.47 -14.88 -15.08
CA PHE A 44 18.94 -13.56 -14.63
C PHE A 44 18.02 -12.42 -15.03
N LEU A 45 17.46 -12.46 -16.24
CA LEU A 45 16.54 -11.43 -16.72
C LEU A 45 15.19 -11.50 -15.97
N SER A 46 14.67 -12.71 -15.73
CA SER A 46 13.44 -12.89 -14.95
C SER A 46 13.64 -12.51 -13.48
N GLY A 47 14.73 -12.94 -12.84
CA GLY A 47 15.06 -12.57 -11.46
C GLY A 47 15.32 -11.07 -11.30
N GLY A 48 16.09 -10.48 -12.22
CA GLY A 48 16.37 -9.04 -12.22
C GLY A 48 15.12 -8.20 -12.50
N GLY A 49 14.31 -8.63 -13.46
CA GLY A 49 13.01 -8.01 -13.75
C GLY A 49 12.08 -8.04 -12.55
N LEU A 50 11.91 -9.20 -11.90
CA LEU A 50 11.11 -9.34 -10.68
C LEU A 50 11.60 -8.41 -9.57
N ALA A 51 12.91 -8.33 -9.34
CA ALA A 51 13.47 -7.43 -8.34
C ALA A 51 13.17 -5.96 -8.64
N ILE A 52 13.33 -5.52 -9.90
CA ILE A 52 13.01 -4.15 -10.32
C ILE A 52 11.52 -3.87 -10.14
N PHE A 53 10.64 -4.77 -10.60
CA PHE A 53 9.19 -4.62 -10.47
C PHE A 53 8.76 -4.54 -9.00
N SER A 54 9.29 -5.39 -8.13
CA SER A 54 9.05 -5.30 -6.69
C SER A 54 9.58 -4.01 -6.09
N GLY A 55 10.76 -3.53 -6.52
CA GLY A 55 11.31 -2.26 -6.06
C GLY A 55 10.42 -1.06 -6.43
N LEU A 56 9.88 -1.06 -7.65
CA LEU A 56 8.93 -0.04 -8.13
C LEU A 56 7.62 -0.07 -7.35
N ASP A 57 7.06 -1.25 -7.10
CA ASP A 57 5.88 -1.41 -6.23
C ASP A 57 6.18 -0.86 -4.81
N MET A 58 7.37 -1.15 -4.25
CA MET A 58 7.78 -0.64 -2.94
C MET A 58 7.99 0.87 -2.87
N ALA A 59 8.09 1.57 -4.01
CA ALA A 59 8.19 3.02 -4.04
C ALA A 59 6.90 3.72 -3.59
N SER A 60 5.77 3.02 -3.63
CA SER A 60 4.47 3.53 -3.18
C SER A 60 4.21 3.39 -1.68
N TYR A 61 5.08 2.67 -0.97
CA TYR A 61 5.03 2.52 0.47
C TYR A 61 5.80 3.66 1.12
N HIS A 62 5.36 4.13 2.28
CA HIS A 62 6.02 5.24 2.97
C HIS A 62 6.21 4.91 4.44
N TYR A 63 7.33 5.34 5.02
CA TYR A 63 7.59 5.15 6.45
C TYR A 63 6.59 5.95 7.28
N LEU A 64 5.92 5.28 8.21
CA LEU A 64 5.02 5.91 9.16
C LEU A 64 5.75 6.14 10.48
N SER A 65 6.15 7.39 10.71
CA SER A 65 6.82 7.77 11.95
C SER A 65 5.92 7.65 13.17
N ASP A 66 6.55 7.34 14.31
CA ASP A 66 5.81 7.14 15.55
C ASP A 66 4.99 8.38 15.93
N GLY A 67 3.77 8.15 16.40
CA GLY A 67 2.81 9.21 16.74
C GLY A 67 2.18 9.96 15.57
N LYS A 68 2.56 9.70 14.30
CA LYS A 68 1.86 10.27 13.14
C LYS A 68 0.67 9.40 12.74
N PRO A 69 -0.51 10.01 12.46
CA PRO A 69 -1.63 9.25 11.93
C PRO A 69 -1.33 8.76 10.52
N ALA A 70 -1.81 7.56 10.20
CA ALA A 70 -1.73 6.99 8.86
C ALA A 70 -2.58 7.79 7.85
N ALA A 71 -3.75 8.25 8.30
CA ALA A 71 -4.65 9.10 7.54
C ALA A 71 -5.56 9.93 8.45
N VAL A 72 -6.08 11.04 7.93
CA VAL A 72 -7.17 11.82 8.51
C VAL A 72 -8.33 11.83 7.51
N VAL A 73 -9.51 11.43 7.96
CA VAL A 73 -10.72 11.35 7.12
C VAL A 73 -11.74 12.35 7.62
N HIS A 74 -12.14 13.28 6.77
CA HIS A 74 -13.17 14.27 7.07
C HIS A 74 -14.40 14.07 6.16
N PHE A 75 -15.58 14.06 6.76
CA PHE A 75 -16.84 13.91 6.04
C PHE A 75 -17.61 15.22 5.97
N ARG A 76 -18.10 15.55 4.78
CA ARG A 76 -19.01 16.67 4.54
C ARG A 76 -20.25 16.17 3.81
N ARG A 77 -21.43 16.60 4.26
CA ARG A 77 -22.69 16.33 3.55
C ARG A 77 -22.80 17.25 2.34
N GLU A 78 -23.05 16.66 1.17
CA GLU A 78 -23.30 17.39 -0.08
C GLU A 78 -24.81 17.54 -0.34
N SER A 79 -25.57 16.46 -0.11
CA SER A 79 -27.04 16.44 -0.23
C SER A 79 -27.63 15.30 0.63
N ASP A 80 -28.95 15.13 0.63
CA ASP A 80 -29.60 14.08 1.40
C ASP A 80 -29.10 12.68 0.99
N GLY A 81 -28.39 12.02 1.90
CA GLY A 81 -27.81 10.69 1.69
C GLY A 81 -26.51 10.68 0.88
N GLN A 82 -25.95 11.83 0.51
CA GLN A 82 -24.66 11.93 -0.19
C GLN A 82 -23.63 12.70 0.63
N PHE A 83 -22.45 12.09 0.76
CA PHE A 83 -21.33 12.66 1.49
C PHE A 83 -20.08 12.73 0.60
N SER A 84 -19.22 13.69 0.87
CA SER A 84 -17.84 13.72 0.40
C SER A 84 -16.91 13.30 1.55
N ALA A 85 -16.04 12.32 1.30
CA ALA A 85 -14.91 12.04 2.17
C ALA A 85 -13.65 12.67 1.62
N HIS A 86 -13.02 13.48 2.46
CA HIS A 86 -11.70 14.02 2.25
C HIS A 86 -10.73 13.17 3.06
N VAL A 87 -9.98 12.32 2.38
CA VAL A 87 -8.94 11.47 2.99
C VAL A 87 -7.60 12.15 2.76
N LYS A 88 -6.94 12.52 3.85
CA LYS A 88 -5.57 13.03 3.84
C LYS A 88 -4.62 11.97 4.36
N ASP A 89 -3.66 11.54 3.55
CA ASP A 89 -2.66 10.58 4.00
C ASP A 89 -1.56 11.26 4.85
N HIS A 90 -0.72 10.44 5.48
CA HIS A 90 0.42 10.91 6.29
C HIS A 90 1.50 11.66 5.51
N MET A 91 1.53 11.53 4.17
CA MET A 91 2.41 12.28 3.28
C MET A 91 1.81 13.63 2.86
N GLY A 92 0.52 13.86 3.18
CA GLY A 92 -0.21 15.08 2.89
C GLY A 92 -0.97 15.03 1.57
N HIS A 93 -1.01 13.90 0.86
CA HIS A 93 -1.85 13.75 -0.32
C HIS A 93 -3.32 13.72 0.09
N GLU A 94 -4.15 14.40 -0.69
CA GLU A 94 -5.58 14.52 -0.43
C GLU A 94 -6.36 13.82 -1.54
N TYR A 95 -7.28 12.94 -1.12
CA TYR A 95 -8.19 12.20 -1.97
C TYR A 95 -9.61 12.60 -1.61
N ILE A 96 -10.40 13.04 -2.59
CA ILE A 96 -11.79 13.44 -2.38
C ILE A 96 -12.68 12.43 -3.08
N GLN A 97 -13.54 11.77 -2.32
CA GLN A 97 -14.40 10.70 -2.81
C GLN A 97 -15.86 11.00 -2.52
N LYS A 98 -16.73 10.73 -3.48
CA LYS A 98 -18.18 10.82 -3.29
C LYS A 98 -18.69 9.49 -2.76
N LEU A 99 -19.44 9.56 -1.67
CA LEU A 99 -19.90 8.39 -0.93
C LEU A 99 -21.40 8.39 -0.81
N THR A 100 -21.98 7.24 -1.11
CA THR A 100 -23.36 6.90 -0.81
C THR A 100 -23.31 5.72 0.16
N GLY A 101 -23.34 6.01 1.45
CA GLY A 101 -23.56 5.00 2.47
C GLY A 101 -23.40 5.43 3.92
N ASP A 102 -23.89 4.58 4.81
CA ASP A 102 -24.03 4.87 6.23
C ASP A 102 -22.74 4.64 7.02
N TYR A 103 -21.86 3.77 6.50
CA TYR A 103 -20.60 3.40 7.13
C TYR A 103 -19.45 3.47 6.14
N TRP A 104 -18.24 3.62 6.68
CA TRP A 104 -17.01 3.59 5.91
C TRP A 104 -15.98 2.66 6.55
N GLN A 105 -15.00 2.26 5.73
CA GLN A 105 -13.84 1.48 6.12
C GLN A 105 -12.64 1.90 5.26
N LEU A 106 -11.44 1.86 5.84
CA LEU A 106 -10.18 2.10 5.14
C LEU A 106 -9.27 0.88 5.26
N ASP A 107 -8.74 0.42 4.14
CA ASP A 107 -7.73 -0.64 4.06
C ASP A 107 -6.34 -0.07 3.80
N ALA A 108 -5.33 -0.71 4.37
CA ALA A 108 -3.94 -0.45 4.06
C ALA A 108 -3.12 -1.74 4.02
N ARG A 109 -2.04 -1.71 3.22
CA ARG A 109 -0.95 -2.67 3.29
C ARG A 109 0.13 -2.13 4.21
N VAL A 110 0.63 -3.00 5.09
CA VAL A 110 1.65 -2.67 6.08
C VAL A 110 2.80 -3.65 5.93
N LEU A 111 3.99 -3.08 5.79
CA LEU A 111 5.25 -3.80 5.73
C LEU A 111 6.03 -3.50 7.02
N ARG A 112 6.33 -4.55 7.78
CA ARG A 112 7.17 -4.44 8.99
C ARG A 112 8.41 -5.29 8.83
N LEU A 113 9.59 -4.67 8.95
CA LEU A 113 10.83 -5.42 9.04
C LEU A 113 10.90 -6.15 10.39
N ASN A 114 11.50 -7.34 10.38
CA ASN A 114 11.64 -8.14 11.60
C ASN A 114 12.54 -7.40 12.60
N LYS A 115 11.97 -7.06 13.76
CA LYS A 115 12.65 -6.33 14.85
C LYS A 115 13.91 -7.01 15.37
N HIS A 116 14.01 -8.34 15.26
CA HIS A 116 15.20 -9.09 15.69
C HIS A 116 16.41 -8.84 14.81
N MET A 117 16.18 -8.57 13.52
CA MET A 117 17.24 -8.33 12.53
C MET A 117 17.48 -6.84 12.31
N PHE A 118 16.42 -6.03 12.41
CA PHE A 118 16.46 -4.61 12.17
C PHE A 118 15.80 -3.86 13.34
N ARG A 119 16.62 -3.28 14.22
CA ARG A 119 16.14 -2.41 15.31
C ARG A 119 15.74 -1.05 14.76
N ASP A 120 14.69 -0.47 15.35
CA ASP A 120 14.29 0.93 15.16
C ASP A 120 13.90 1.32 13.72
N ILE A 121 13.53 0.34 12.88
CA ILE A 121 12.94 0.64 11.58
C ILE A 121 11.42 0.78 11.70
N GLU A 122 10.94 1.97 11.34
CA GLU A 122 9.53 2.31 11.29
C GLU A 122 8.77 1.41 10.28
N PRO A 123 7.51 1.06 10.56
CA PRO A 123 6.70 0.32 9.61
C PRO A 123 6.45 1.18 8.37
N MET A 124 6.37 0.53 7.21
CA MET A 124 5.96 1.19 5.98
C MET A 124 4.49 0.89 5.71
N ILE A 125 3.75 1.90 5.28
CA ILE A 125 2.31 1.81 5.01
C ILE A 125 1.99 2.33 3.62
N ARG A 126 0.99 1.70 3.00
CA ARG A 126 0.33 2.18 1.79
C ARG A 126 -1.18 2.05 1.97
N LEU A 127 -1.90 3.16 1.81
CA LEU A 127 -3.36 3.15 1.78
C LEU A 127 -3.82 2.51 0.47
N GLU A 128 -4.84 1.66 0.51
CA GLU A 128 -5.28 0.87 -0.65
C GLU A 128 -6.66 1.30 -1.11
N TYR A 129 -7.67 0.98 -0.30
CA TYR A 129 -9.07 1.13 -0.67
C TYR A 129 -9.81 1.84 0.44
N PHE A 130 -10.60 2.82 0.02
CA PHE A 130 -11.64 3.40 0.84
C PHE A 130 -12.98 2.78 0.45
N TYR A 131 -13.77 2.35 1.43
CA TYR A 131 -15.06 1.72 1.19
C TYR A 131 -16.20 2.54 1.75
N ALA A 132 -17.24 2.73 0.94
CA ALA A 132 -18.59 3.04 1.41
C ALA A 132 -19.38 1.74 1.62
N LEU A 133 -20.12 1.66 2.73
CA LEU A 133 -20.86 0.49 3.14
C LEU A 133 -22.30 0.90 3.47
N ASN A 134 -23.27 0.29 2.78
CA ASN A 134 -24.70 0.42 3.06
C ASN A 134 -25.15 -0.70 4.02
N VAL A 135 -25.94 -0.36 5.05
CA VAL A 135 -26.62 -1.37 5.87
C VAL A 135 -28.06 -1.47 5.42
N THR A 136 -28.27 -2.08 4.26
CA THR A 136 -29.60 -2.54 3.89
C THR A 136 -29.95 -3.76 4.76
N SER A 137 -31.15 -3.70 5.34
CA SER A 137 -31.69 -4.54 6.43
C SER A 137 -31.35 -6.05 6.40
N ARG A 138 -31.48 -6.66 7.60
CA ARG A 138 -31.18 -8.03 8.10
C ARG A 138 -31.38 -9.26 7.17
N LYS A 139 -31.80 -9.12 5.91
CA LYS A 139 -32.01 -10.22 4.95
C LYS A 139 -31.17 -10.18 3.66
N ALA A 140 -30.33 -9.18 3.41
CA ALA A 140 -29.49 -9.16 2.22
C ALA A 140 -28.00 -9.27 2.57
N ALA A 141 -27.42 -10.44 2.31
CA ALA A 141 -25.99 -10.72 2.42
C ALA A 141 -25.16 -10.03 1.31
N SER A 142 -25.64 -8.90 0.78
CA SER A 142 -24.94 -8.07 -0.20
C SER A 142 -24.68 -6.72 0.43
N ILE A 143 -23.60 -6.64 1.20
CA ILE A 143 -22.96 -5.35 1.48
C ILE A 143 -22.54 -4.81 0.11
N GLU A 144 -23.29 -3.86 -0.43
CA GLU A 144 -22.83 -3.09 -1.58
C GLU A 144 -21.62 -2.28 -1.12
N ARG A 145 -20.46 -2.77 -1.53
CA ARG A 145 -19.14 -2.23 -1.19
C ARG A 145 -18.67 -1.46 -2.42
N SER A 146 -18.79 -0.13 -2.38
CA SER A 146 -18.10 0.71 -3.35
C SER A 146 -16.68 0.94 -2.84
N ALA A 147 -15.68 0.51 -3.61
CA ALA A 147 -14.27 0.62 -3.28
C ALA A 147 -13.62 1.62 -4.21
N GLU A 148 -12.91 2.60 -3.66
CA GLU A 148 -12.15 3.57 -4.44
C GLU A 148 -10.68 3.56 -3.99
N LEU A 149 -9.79 3.49 -4.98
CA LEU A 149 -8.34 3.37 -4.80
C LEU A 149 -7.77 4.68 -4.25
N LEU A 150 -6.90 4.59 -3.24
CA LEU A 150 -6.28 5.73 -2.54
C LEU A 150 -4.80 5.92 -2.91
N HIS A 151 -4.43 5.68 -4.17
CA HIS A 151 -3.08 5.90 -4.68
C HIS A 151 -3.09 6.21 -6.18
N THR A 152 -2.24 7.15 -6.61
CA THR A 152 -2.31 7.74 -7.96
C THR A 152 -1.28 7.18 -8.95
N SER A 153 -0.18 6.54 -8.52
CA SER A 153 1.02 6.48 -9.38
C SER A 153 1.69 5.12 -9.63
N SER A 154 1.29 4.02 -9.00
CA SER A 154 2.04 2.74 -9.13
C SER A 154 1.21 1.49 -9.43
N ASP A 155 -0.05 1.63 -9.84
CA ASP A 155 -0.98 0.49 -9.96
C ASP A 155 -0.70 -0.48 -11.11
N LEU A 156 0.27 -0.16 -11.98
CA LEU A 156 0.63 -1.05 -13.09
C LEU A 156 1.35 -2.32 -12.60
N ILE A 157 1.95 -2.29 -11.41
CA ILE A 157 2.82 -3.37 -10.91
C ILE A 157 2.46 -3.67 -9.45
N ASP A 158 1.71 -4.75 -9.21
CA ASP A 158 1.46 -5.28 -7.86
C ASP A 158 2.32 -6.53 -7.61
N SER A 159 3.39 -6.37 -6.83
CA SER A 159 4.30 -7.47 -6.50
C SER A 159 3.86 -8.25 -5.25
N TRP A 160 2.89 -7.73 -4.50
CA TRP A 160 2.44 -8.28 -3.23
C TRP A 160 1.94 -9.74 -3.30
N PRO A 161 1.17 -10.17 -4.32
CA PRO A 161 0.73 -11.56 -4.41
C PRO A 161 1.90 -12.53 -4.58
N PHE A 162 2.98 -12.09 -5.22
CA PHE A 162 4.20 -12.88 -5.40
C PHE A 162 5.02 -12.92 -4.12
N LEU A 163 5.23 -11.76 -3.47
CA LEU A 163 5.96 -11.66 -2.22
C LEU A 163 5.34 -12.56 -1.13
N LYS A 164 4.01 -12.57 -1.00
CA LYS A 164 3.31 -13.45 -0.04
C LYS A 164 3.48 -14.95 -0.29
N LYS A 165 3.86 -15.37 -1.49
CA LYS A 165 4.09 -16.79 -1.82
C LYS A 165 5.49 -17.27 -1.45
N ILE A 166 6.41 -16.36 -1.11
CA ILE A 166 7.80 -16.70 -0.79
C ILE A 166 7.87 -17.16 0.67
N PRO A 167 8.07 -18.46 0.97
CA PRO A 167 7.87 -18.98 2.33
C PRO A 167 8.92 -18.53 3.35
N TRP A 168 10.02 -17.94 2.91
CA TRP A 168 11.11 -17.49 3.77
C TRP A 168 11.11 -15.97 3.98
N ILE A 169 10.26 -15.22 3.27
CA ILE A 169 10.24 -13.76 3.35
C ILE A 169 9.71 -13.28 4.70
N ASP A 170 8.80 -14.04 5.31
CA ASP A 170 8.19 -13.80 6.62
C ASP A 170 9.21 -13.69 7.76
N ARG A 171 10.37 -14.36 7.62
CA ARG A 171 11.51 -14.26 8.56
C ARG A 171 12.14 -12.87 8.56
N PHE A 172 12.06 -12.15 7.44
CA PHE A 172 12.69 -10.84 7.26
C PHE A 172 11.66 -9.71 7.32
N ILE A 173 10.48 -9.93 6.74
CA ILE A 173 9.46 -8.92 6.50
C ILE A 173 8.07 -9.52 6.77
N SER A 174 7.31 -8.88 7.66
CA SER A 174 5.90 -9.15 7.84
C SER A 174 5.07 -8.32 6.86
N LEU A 175 4.33 -9.01 5.98
CA LEU A 175 3.45 -8.40 4.98
C LEU A 175 2.00 -8.57 5.42
N GLN A 176 1.37 -7.49 5.89
CA GLN A 176 0.02 -7.53 6.47
C GLN A 176 -0.93 -6.63 5.68
N VAL A 177 -2.17 -7.10 5.52
CA VAL A 177 -3.29 -6.27 5.06
C VAL A 177 -4.14 -6.00 6.28
N THR A 178 -4.46 -4.74 6.53
CA THR A 178 -5.22 -4.33 7.70
C THR A 178 -6.31 -3.34 7.31
N SER A 179 -7.39 -3.35 8.07
CA SER A 179 -8.59 -2.58 7.81
C SER A 179 -9.05 -1.92 9.10
N THR A 180 -9.59 -0.71 9.00
CA THR A 180 -10.32 -0.12 10.12
C THR A 180 -11.58 -0.93 10.41
N MET A 181 -12.06 -0.90 11.65
CA MET A 181 -13.44 -1.28 11.92
C MET A 181 -14.40 -0.34 11.17
N LYS A 182 -15.59 -0.82 10.83
CA LYS A 182 -16.64 -0.01 10.20
C LYS A 182 -16.99 1.17 11.11
N LYS A 183 -17.01 2.38 10.57
CA LYS A 183 -17.34 3.61 11.30
C LYS A 183 -18.51 4.33 10.63
N PRO A 184 -19.39 4.99 11.39
CA PRO A 184 -20.53 5.71 10.81
C PRO A 184 -20.05 6.94 10.05
N VAL A 185 -20.66 7.19 8.90
CA VAL A 185 -20.54 8.44 8.16
C VAL A 185 -21.41 9.47 8.87
N THR A 186 -20.81 10.59 9.26
CA THR A 186 -21.53 11.66 9.99
C THR A 186 -20.99 12.99 9.50
N ASP A 187 -21.90 13.93 9.26
CA ASP A 187 -21.53 15.26 8.76
C ASP A 187 -20.57 15.97 9.73
N LYS A 188 -19.63 16.74 9.17
CA LYS A 188 -18.60 17.52 9.87
C LYS A 188 -17.78 16.70 10.88
N THR A 189 -17.68 15.39 10.67
CA THR A 189 -16.92 14.51 11.55
C THR A 189 -15.55 14.25 10.97
N VAL A 190 -14.54 14.39 11.83
CA VAL A 190 -13.15 14.05 11.52
C VAL A 190 -12.80 12.75 12.24
N TYR A 191 -12.20 11.82 11.52
CA TYR A 191 -11.61 10.60 12.04
C TYR A 191 -10.10 10.62 11.83
N ILE A 192 -9.36 10.30 12.89
CA ILE A 192 -7.91 10.09 12.84
C ILE A 192 -7.69 8.59 12.78
N VAL A 193 -6.98 8.13 11.75
CA VAL A 193 -6.65 6.72 11.55
C VAL A 193 -5.20 6.50 11.94
N ASN A 194 -4.98 5.68 12.97
CA ASN A 194 -3.67 5.35 13.49
C ASN A 194 -3.32 3.89 13.19
N LEU A 195 -2.05 3.62 12.90
CA LEU A 195 -1.54 2.26 12.82
C LEU A 195 -1.11 1.79 14.21
N THR A 196 -1.80 0.79 14.74
CA THR A 196 -1.46 0.15 16.03
C THR A 196 -0.77 -1.20 15.80
N ASN A 197 -0.41 -1.90 16.88
CA ASN A 197 0.07 -3.27 16.79
C ASN A 197 -1.03 -4.26 16.34
N LEU A 198 -2.30 -3.92 16.52
CA LEU A 198 -3.45 -4.74 16.11
C LEU A 198 -3.94 -4.43 14.69
N GLY A 199 -3.39 -3.38 14.06
CA GLY A 199 -3.84 -2.90 12.75
C GLY A 199 -4.32 -1.45 12.79
N LEU A 200 -5.08 -1.05 11.77
CA LEU A 200 -5.63 0.30 11.68
C LEU A 200 -6.78 0.52 12.66
N VAL A 201 -6.72 1.62 13.39
CA VAL A 201 -7.77 2.06 14.30
C VAL A 201 -8.20 3.47 13.92
N ALA A 202 -9.48 3.64 13.63
CA ALA A 202 -10.09 4.94 13.36
C ALA A 202 -10.79 5.47 14.61
N GLU A 203 -10.37 6.64 15.07
CA GLU A 203 -10.93 7.32 16.24
C GLU A 203 -11.53 8.66 15.83
N LYS A 204 -12.71 8.98 16.36
CA LYS A 204 -13.34 10.28 16.12
C LYS A 204 -12.49 11.35 16.81
N SER A 205 -12.01 12.33 16.05
CA SER A 205 -11.30 13.47 16.62
C SER A 205 -12.26 14.29 17.46
N ARG A 206 -11.84 14.64 18.67
CA ARG A 206 -12.56 15.60 19.52
C ARG A 206 -12.36 17.05 19.05
N VAL A 207 -11.39 17.30 18.18
CA VAL A 207 -10.97 18.64 17.72
C VAL A 207 -11.88 19.19 16.61
N ALA A 208 -13.19 18.90 16.67
CA ALA A 208 -14.17 19.48 15.74
C ALA A 208 -14.51 20.95 16.07
N ASP A 209 -14.03 21.50 17.21
CA ASP A 209 -14.32 22.87 17.64
C ASP A 209 -13.25 23.90 17.27
N ASN A 210 -12.09 23.49 16.73
CA ASN A 210 -11.02 24.43 16.36
C ASN A 210 -10.35 24.01 15.04
N ALA A 211 -11.03 24.25 13.94
CA ALA A 211 -10.38 24.49 12.66
C ALA A 211 -10.75 25.93 12.23
N PRO A 212 -9.77 26.77 11.85
CA PRO A 212 -10.03 28.14 11.39
C PRO A 212 -10.85 28.17 10.10
#